data_AF-A0A963KV03-F1
#
_entry.id   AF-A0A963KV03-F1
#
_cell.length_a   1.000
_cell.length_b   1.000
_cell.length_c   1.000
_cell.angle_alpha   90.00
_cell.angle_beta   90.00
_cell.angle_gamma   90.00
#
_symmetry.space_group_name_H-M   'P 1'
#
loop_
_entity.id
_entity.type
_entity.pdbx_description
1 polymer ?
#
loop_
_entity_poly.entity_id
_entity_poly.type
_entity_poly.pdbx_seq_one_letter_code
_entity_poly.pdbx_strand_id
1 'polypeptide(L)' 'MESLSSVPIDRADLRRLIGEPHFSRGAAYDRRGMVLAAELDASRKHAKGTVAGTERKPYTQDITLLWHPAGQLLRI' A
#
# COMPACT_ATOMS: atom_id res chain seq x y z
N MET A 1 9.44 -8.52 20.38
CA MET A 1 8.98 -7.77 19.19
C MET A 1 8.87 -8.79 18.08
N GLU A 2 7.67 -9.24 17.76
CA GLU A 2 7.47 -10.08 16.56
C GLU A 2 7.83 -9.21 15.34
N SER A 3 8.86 -9.62 14.60
CA SER A 3 9.11 -9.09 13.27
C SER A 3 7.91 -9.45 12.42
N LEU A 4 6.96 -8.53 12.29
CA LEU A 4 5.87 -8.64 11.35
C LEU A 4 6.52 -8.74 9.96
N SER A 5 6.50 -9.95 9.40
CA SER A 5 7.06 -10.22 8.09
C SER A 5 6.19 -9.50 7.05
N SER A 6 6.68 -8.36 6.58
CA SER A 6 6.08 -7.67 5.45
C SER A 6 6.43 -8.41 4.17
N VAL A 7 5.42 -8.65 3.33
CA VAL A 7 5.60 -9.27 2.01
C VAL A 7 5.43 -8.22 0.93
N PRO A 8 6.25 -8.24 -0.13
CA PRO A 8 6.01 -7.40 -1.30
C PRO A 8 4.65 -7.75 -1.90
N ILE A 9 3.84 -6.73 -2.20
CA ILE A 9 2.54 -6.90 -2.84
C ILE A 9 2.60 -6.33 -4.25
N ASP A 10 2.12 -7.10 -5.22
CA ASP A 10 2.06 -6.63 -6.59
C ASP A 10 0.85 -5.70 -6.79
N ARG A 11 0.85 -5.00 -7.92
CA ARG A 11 -0.17 -4.03 -8.27
C ARG A 11 -1.57 -4.64 -8.38
N ALA A 12 -1.66 -5.83 -8.99
CA ALA A 12 -2.95 -6.48 -9.22
C ALA A 12 -3.58 -6.94 -7.90
N ASP A 13 -2.77 -7.49 -7.00
CA ASP A 13 -3.24 -7.92 -5.69
C ASP A 13 -3.54 -6.73 -4.78
N LEU A 14 -2.74 -5.66 -4.83
CA LEU A 14 -3.05 -4.43 -4.11
C LEU A 14 -4.41 -3.86 -4.55
N ARG A 15 -4.68 -3.81 -5.85
CA ARG A 15 -5.96 -3.34 -6.39
C ARG A 15 -7.12 -4.22 -5.93
N ARG A 16 -6.96 -5.54 -5.94
CA ARG A 16 -7.98 -6.48 -5.44
C ARG A 16 -8.23 -6.31 -3.94
N LEU A 17 -7.16 -6.02 -3.18
CA LEU A 17 -7.19 -5.92 -1.73
C LEU A 17 -7.87 -4.63 -1.25
N ILE A 18 -7.46 -3.46 -1.75
CA ILE A 18 -7.97 -2.17 -1.27
C ILE A 18 -9.20 -1.66 -2.02
N GLY A 19 -9.52 -2.29 -3.16
CA GLY A 19 -10.61 -1.91 -4.04
C GLY A 19 -10.32 -0.69 -4.93
N GLU A 20 -11.11 -0.58 -6.00
CA GLU A 20 -10.97 0.46 -7.05
C GLU A 20 -10.94 1.92 -6.53
N PRO A 21 -11.76 2.35 -5.55
CA PRO A 21 -11.80 3.76 -5.15
C PRO A 21 -10.52 4.22 -4.43
N HIS A 22 -9.96 3.37 -3.57
CA HIS A 22 -8.70 3.65 -2.87
C HIS A 22 -7.51 3.50 -3.81
N PHE A 23 -7.53 2.47 -4.66
CA PHE A 23 -6.48 2.25 -5.64
C PHE A 23 -6.37 3.40 -6.65
N SER A 24 -7.50 3.93 -7.13
CA SER A 24 -7.51 5.01 -8.11
C SER A 24 -6.83 6.30 -7.61
N ARG A 25 -6.88 6.58 -6.29
CA ARG A 25 -6.18 7.73 -5.69
C ARG A 25 -4.65 7.60 -5.81
N GLY A 26 -4.12 6.40 -5.58
CA GLY A 26 -2.70 6.09 -5.73
C GLY A 26 -2.27 5.81 -7.18
N ALA A 27 -3.21 5.44 -8.06
CA ALA A 27 -2.92 5.02 -9.43
C ALA A 27 -2.27 6.09 -10.30
N ALA A 28 -2.41 7.38 -9.96
CA ALA A 28 -1.69 8.46 -10.66
C ALA A 28 -0.20 8.46 -10.33
N TYR A 29 0.18 8.15 -9.09
CA TYR A 29 1.57 8.03 -8.65
C TYR A 29 2.24 6.80 -9.26
N ASP A 30 1.52 5.69 -9.22
CA ASP A 30 1.93 4.42 -9.82
C ASP A 30 2.13 4.53 -11.34
N ARG A 31 1.17 5.13 -12.07
CA ARG A 31 1.31 5.36 -13.54
C ARG A 31 2.50 6.23 -13.92
N ARG A 32 2.95 7.10 -13.02
CA ARG A 32 4.12 7.97 -13.24
C ARG A 32 5.44 7.29 -12.85
N GLY A 33 5.41 6.01 -12.48
CA GLY A 33 6.59 5.28 -11.99
C GLY A 33 7.09 5.81 -10.64
N MET A 34 6.24 6.51 -9.89
CA MET A 34 6.63 7.09 -8.60
C MET A 34 6.48 6.10 -7.46
N VAL A 35 5.72 5.01 -7.60
CA VAL A 35 5.67 3.95 -6.58
C VAL A 35 6.84 3.00 -6.84
N LEU A 36 7.81 2.97 -5.93
CA LEU A 36 9.03 2.17 -6.04
C LEU A 36 8.86 0.78 -5.41
N ALA A 37 8.13 0.71 -4.29
CA ALA A 37 7.84 -0.54 -3.60
C ALA A 37 6.53 -0.41 -2.82
N ALA A 38 5.81 -1.52 -2.68
CA ALA A 38 4.67 -1.65 -1.80
C ALA A 38 4.79 -2.98 -1.04
N GLU A 39 4.66 -2.91 0.27
CA GLU A 39 4.71 -4.05 1.17
C GLU A 39 3.47 -4.08 2.04
N LEU A 40 3.01 -5.29 2.37
CA LEU A 40 1.88 -5.52 3.26
C LEU A 40 2.32 -6.44 4.39
N ASP A 41 2.02 -6.06 5.62
CA ASP A 41 2.18 -6.93 6.78
C ASP A 41 1.34 -8.22 6.63
N ALA A 42 1.85 -9.34 7.13
CA ALA A 42 1.12 -10.60 7.27
C ALA A 42 -0.27 -10.45 7.91
N SER A 43 -0.44 -9.52 8.87
CA SER A 43 -1.75 -9.24 9.48
C SER A 43 -2.71 -8.44 8.57
N ARG A 44 -2.20 -7.94 7.44
CA ARG A 44 -2.86 -7.02 6.49
C ARG A 44 -3.33 -5.71 7.10
N LYS A 45 -2.93 -5.39 8.35
CA LYS A 45 -3.33 -4.14 9.02
C LYS A 45 -2.40 -2.98 8.73
N HIS A 46 -1.20 -3.24 8.24
CA HIS A 46 -0.20 -2.22 7.93
C HIS A 46 0.32 -2.42 6.52
N ALA A 47 0.32 -1.34 5.73
CA ALA A 47 0.94 -1.29 4.43
C ALA A 47 2.05 -0.24 4.43
N LYS A 48 3.13 -0.52 3.72
CA LYS A 48 4.28 0.36 3.59
C LYS A 48 4.54 0.61 2.11
N GLY A 49 4.47 1.88 1.70
CA GLY A 49 4.73 2.29 0.33
C GLY A 49 5.99 3.14 0.25
N THR A 50 6.92 2.80 -0.64
CA THR A 50 8.05 3.65 -0.98
C THR A 50 7.71 4.43 -2.25
N VAL A 51 7.78 5.76 -2.17
CA VAL A 51 7.45 6.67 -3.27
C VAL A 51 8.66 7.50 -3.64
N ALA A 52 8.91 7.67 -4.94
CA ALA A 52 9.86 8.62 -5.49
C ALA A 52 9.42 10.03 -5.12
N GLY A 53 10.10 10.65 -4.15
CA GLY A 53 9.86 12.04 -3.77
C GLY A 53 10.46 13.02 -4.78
N THR A 54 10.16 14.30 -4.58
CA THR A 54 10.85 15.41 -5.25
C THR A 54 12.34 15.40 -4.88
N GLU A 55 13.20 15.78 -5.84
CA GLU A 55 14.67 15.80 -5.68
C GLU A 55 15.37 14.43 -5.54
N ARG A 56 14.78 13.36 -6.11
CA ARG A 56 15.36 12.00 -6.11
C ARG A 56 15.57 11.41 -4.70
N LYS A 57 14.84 11.91 -3.70
CA LYS A 57 14.82 11.31 -2.37
C LYS A 57 13.53 10.50 -2.22
N PRO A 58 13.60 9.17 -2.29
CA PRO A 58 12.48 8.33 -1.94
C PRO A 58 12.07 8.61 -0.50
N TYR A 59 10.76 8.63 -0.25
CA TYR A 59 10.23 8.60 1.09
C TYR A 59 9.36 7.36 1.26
N THR A 60 9.26 6.92 2.52
CA THR A 60 8.40 5.80 2.86
C THR A 60 7.17 6.32 3.59
N GLN A 61 6.01 5.80 3.21
CA GLN A 61 4.73 6.06 3.84
C GLN A 61 4.20 4.76 4.44
N ASP A 62 4.02 4.77 5.75
CA ASP A 62 3.35 3.72 6.50
C ASP A 62 1.88 4.07 6.65
N ILE A 63 1.00 3.12 6.33
CA ILE A 63 -0.46 3.30 6.28
C ILE A 63 -1.11 2.19 7.09
N THR A 64 -2.02 2.56 7.98
CA THR A 64 -2.85 1.60 8.73
C THR A 64 -4.13 1.31 7.94
N LEU A 65 -4.36 0.04 7.66
CA LEU A 65 -5.54 -0.46 6.95
C LEU A 65 -6.60 -0.89 7.95
N LEU A 66 -7.78 -0.26 7.88
CA LEU A 66 -8.95 -0.65 8.65
C LEU A 66 -9.89 -1.47 7.77
N TRP A 67 -10.17 -2.70 8.19
CA TRP A 67 -11.00 -3.65 7.44
C TRP A 67 -12.39 -3.80 8.05
N HIS A 68 -13.39 -3.90 7.20
CA HIS A 68 -14.72 -4.37 7.56
C HIS A 68 -14.66 -5.88 7.87
N PRO A 69 -15.49 -6.40 8.78
CA PRO A 69 -15.58 -7.85 9.03
C PRO A 69 -15.90 -8.70 7.80
N ALA A 70 -16.54 -8.10 6.78
CA ALA A 70 -16.81 -8.74 5.49
C ALA A 70 -15.60 -8.77 4.53
N GLY A 71 -14.42 -8.31 4.95
CA GLY A 71 -13.17 -8.35 4.17
C GLY A 71 -12.96 -7.16 3.23
N GLN A 72 -13.79 -6.11 3.31
CA GLN A 72 -13.63 -4.88 2.52
C GLN A 72 -12.81 -3.83 3.28
N LEU A 73 -11.96 -3.09 2.59
CA LEU A 73 -11.23 -1.97 3.21
C LEU A 73 -12.20 -0.83 3.52
N LEU A 74 -12.27 -0.42 4.79
CA LEU A 74 -13.07 0.72 5.26
C LEU A 74 -12.31 2.03 5.12
N ARG A 75 -11.04 2.04 5.53
CA ARG A 75 -10.25 3.27 5.65
C ARG A 75 -8.75 3.00 5.59
N ILE A 76 -8.06 3.99 5.05
CA ILE A 76 -6.61 4.22 5.01
C ILE A 76 -6.29 5.58 5.61
#